data_AF-A0AB39YF10-F1
#
_entry.id   AF-A0AB39YF10-F1
#
_cell.length_a   1.000
_cell.length_b   1.000
_cell.length_c   1.000
_cell.angle_alpha   90.00
_cell.angle_beta   90.00
_cell.angle_gamma   90.00
#
_symmetry.space_group_name_H-M   'P 1'
#
loop_
_entity.id
_entity.type
_entity.pdbx_description
1 polymer ?
#
loop_
_entity_poly.entity_id
_entity_poly.type
_entity_poly.pdbx_seq_one_letter_code
_entity_poly.pdbx_strand_id
1 'polypeptide(L)'
;MATATLAACVLLPASGSASAAMQTWAATATVAGPTAAASPAARTPYDRTATQMLDDIVSGNAAAATARFDPALRKVLTTDALAGAWKTYQDTFGRYRSHGDPKDVTVGEYTVVGVPLRMEHEPGEFRVSFHKDGSVAGLWLLEPGVPISPTIRQS
;
A
#
# COMPACT_ATOMS: atom_id res chain seq x y z
N MET A 1 68.08 41.07 -28.13
CA MET A 1 68.25 42.53 -27.90
C MET A 1 67.05 43.03 -27.12
N ALA A 2 67.31 43.93 -26.16
CA ALA A 2 66.40 44.85 -25.44
C ALA A 2 65.30 44.25 -24.51
N THR A 3 65.40 44.32 -23.18
CA THR A 3 65.04 45.42 -22.23
C THR A 3 63.54 45.81 -22.30
N ALA A 4 62.73 45.93 -21.23
CA ALA A 4 62.98 46.23 -19.82
C ALA A 4 61.69 46.07 -18.94
N THR A 5 61.85 46.14 -17.61
CA THR A 5 60.98 46.90 -16.64
C THR A 5 59.62 46.27 -16.23
N LEU A 6 59.19 46.14 -14.95
CA LEU A 6 59.66 46.50 -13.60
C LEU A 6 58.92 45.63 -12.53
N ALA A 7 59.57 45.49 -11.36
CA ALA A 7 59.11 45.35 -9.96
C ALA A 7 57.61 45.09 -9.64
N ALA A 8 57.21 44.34 -8.60
CA ALA A 8 57.78 44.30 -7.25
C ALA A 8 57.43 43.01 -6.48
N CYS A 9 58.30 42.68 -5.53
CA CYS A 9 58.20 41.63 -4.51
C CYS A 9 57.01 41.82 -3.55
N VAL A 10 56.44 40.72 -3.05
CA VAL A 10 56.68 40.22 -1.67
C VAL A 10 56.33 38.72 -1.59
N LEU A 11 57.19 37.99 -0.88
CA LEU A 11 57.32 36.54 -0.78
C LEU A 11 56.59 35.95 0.45
N LEU A 12 55.90 34.81 0.23
CA LEU A 12 55.80 33.56 1.03
C LEU A 12 55.22 33.57 2.48
N PRO A 13 54.66 32.45 3.02
CA PRO A 13 55.10 31.07 2.79
C PRO A 13 54.06 29.97 2.51
N ALA A 14 54.63 28.88 2.00
CA ALA A 14 54.15 27.52 1.80
C ALA A 14 53.29 26.92 2.93
N SER A 15 52.27 26.13 2.55
CA SER A 15 52.28 24.67 2.72
C SER A 15 50.94 24.04 2.34
N GLY A 16 50.98 22.98 1.51
CA GLY A 16 49.96 21.94 1.46
C GLY A 16 48.79 22.15 0.49
N SER A 17 49.01 21.88 -0.80
CA SER A 17 47.93 21.53 -1.71
C SER A 17 47.63 20.04 -1.59
N ALA A 18 46.51 19.71 -0.94
CA ALA A 18 45.79 18.46 -1.20
C ALA A 18 44.55 18.81 -2.04
N SER A 19 44.39 18.07 -3.13
CA SER A 19 43.40 18.25 -4.19
C SER A 19 41.93 18.21 -3.75
N ALA A 20 41.13 18.92 -4.56
CA ALA A 20 39.69 18.77 -4.80
C ALA A 20 38.77 19.17 -3.63
N ALA A 21 38.24 20.39 -3.53
CA ALA A 21 37.46 21.24 -4.45
C ALA A 21 36.03 21.42 -3.91
N MET A 22 35.79 22.64 -3.43
CA MET A 22 34.52 23.37 -3.43
C MET A 22 33.45 22.92 -2.42
N GLN A 23 33.59 23.46 -1.20
CA GLN A 23 32.47 23.85 -0.37
C GLN A 23 32.48 25.38 -0.28
N THR A 24 31.38 26.03 -0.67
CA THR A 24 30.64 27.02 0.14
C THR A 24 29.70 27.85 -0.73
N TRP A 25 28.41 27.77 -0.43
CA TRP A 25 27.58 28.97 -0.26
C TRP A 25 26.34 28.56 0.54
N ALA A 26 26.10 29.28 1.63
CA ALA A 26 25.00 29.04 2.55
C ALA A 26 23.73 29.72 2.03
N ALA A 27 22.65 28.95 1.91
CA ALA A 27 21.30 29.46 1.84
C ALA A 27 20.49 28.81 2.97
N THR A 28 20.22 29.59 4.01
CA THR A 28 19.23 29.27 5.04
C THR A 28 17.84 29.26 4.41
N ALA A 29 17.39 28.07 3.98
CA ALA A 29 15.99 27.81 3.67
C ALA A 29 15.41 26.98 4.83
N THR A 30 14.71 27.66 5.74
CA THR A 30 13.77 27.03 6.67
C THR A 30 12.61 26.47 5.84
N VAL A 31 12.76 25.24 5.31
CA VAL A 31 11.61 24.48 4.82
C VAL A 31 10.86 23.92 6.02
N ALA A 32 9.63 24.38 6.14
CA ALA A 32 8.67 24.03 7.15
C ALA A 32 8.37 22.52 7.11
N GLY A 33 8.46 21.92 8.30
CA GLY A 33 7.74 20.71 8.69
C GLY A 33 8.25 19.41 8.08
N PRO A 34 8.29 18.31 8.84
CA PRO A 34 8.17 17.02 8.18
C PRO A 34 6.85 17.10 7.43
N THR A 35 6.88 16.95 6.10
CA THR A 35 5.69 16.44 5.44
C THR A 35 5.41 15.14 6.17
N ALA A 36 4.35 15.13 6.98
CA ALA A 36 3.75 13.89 7.40
C ALA A 36 3.31 13.26 6.08
N ALA A 37 4.22 12.52 5.45
CA ALA A 37 3.84 11.39 4.63
C ALA A 37 2.81 10.70 5.49
N ALA A 38 1.54 10.79 5.09
CA ALA A 38 0.43 10.23 5.83
C ALA A 38 0.90 8.85 6.24
N SER A 39 1.14 8.67 7.54
CA SER A 39 1.60 7.37 8.02
C SER A 39 0.55 6.40 7.50
N PRO A 40 0.93 5.30 6.82
CA PRO A 40 -0.05 4.30 6.43
C PRO A 40 -0.85 4.04 7.70
N ALA A 41 -2.13 4.40 7.71
CA ALA A 41 -2.97 4.34 8.89
C ALA A 41 -2.67 3.00 9.57
N ALA A 42 -2.27 3.03 10.84
CA ALA A 42 -1.56 1.92 11.48
C ALA A 42 -2.22 0.59 11.13
N ARG A 43 -1.60 -0.17 10.20
CA ARG A 43 -2.25 -1.31 9.58
C ARG A 43 -2.63 -2.33 10.64
N THR A 44 -3.92 -2.65 10.72
CA THR A 44 -4.43 -3.64 11.66
C THR A 44 -3.95 -5.04 11.26
N PRO A 45 -4.01 -6.03 12.18
CA PRO A 45 -3.80 -7.42 11.81
C PRO A 45 -4.79 -7.90 10.73
N TYR A 46 -6.02 -7.35 10.74
CA TYR A 46 -7.05 -7.66 9.76
C TYR A 46 -6.71 -7.08 8.39
N ASP A 47 -6.21 -5.84 8.32
CA ASP A 47 -5.69 -5.22 7.10
C ASP A 47 -4.67 -6.10 6.41
N ARG A 48 -3.63 -6.51 7.16
CA ARG A 48 -2.55 -7.34 6.62
C ARG A 48 -3.07 -8.69 6.12
N THR A 49 -4.01 -9.29 6.84
CA THR A 49 -4.58 -10.58 6.47
C THR A 49 -5.41 -10.45 5.19
N ALA A 50 -6.25 -9.42 5.09
CA ALA A 50 -7.05 -9.16 3.90
C ALA A 50 -6.18 -8.90 2.67
N THR A 51 -5.13 -8.07 2.78
CA THR A 51 -4.22 -7.81 1.66
C THR A 51 -3.43 -9.06 1.26
N GLN A 52 -2.94 -9.86 2.22
CA GLN A 52 -2.25 -11.12 1.91
C GLN A 52 -3.16 -12.12 1.18
N MET A 53 -4.42 -12.20 1.59
CA MET A 53 -5.39 -13.07 0.90
C MET A 53 -5.66 -12.60 -0.52
N LEU A 54 -5.76 -11.28 -0.73
CA LEU A 54 -5.89 -10.71 -2.07
C LEU A 54 -4.65 -11.05 -2.93
N ASP A 55 -3.44 -10.89 -2.39
CA ASP A 55 -2.19 -11.23 -3.08
C ASP A 55 -2.12 -12.72 -3.45
N ASP A 56 -2.54 -13.60 -2.52
CA ASP A 56 -2.64 -15.04 -2.74
C ASP A 56 -3.60 -15.34 -3.91
N ILE A 57 -4.79 -14.73 -3.92
CA ILE A 57 -5.80 -14.93 -4.98
C ILE A 57 -5.30 -14.41 -6.33
N VAL A 58 -4.71 -13.21 -6.37
CA VAL A 58 -4.15 -12.59 -7.58
C VAL A 58 -3.02 -13.45 -8.16
N SER A 59 -2.22 -14.08 -7.29
CA SER A 59 -1.12 -14.97 -7.68
C SER A 59 -1.59 -16.38 -8.07
N GLY A 60 -2.90 -16.66 -8.05
CA GLY A 60 -3.47 -17.98 -8.32
C GLY A 60 -3.38 -18.97 -7.16
N ASN A 61 -2.93 -18.53 -5.99
CA ASN A 61 -2.80 -19.32 -4.77
C ASN A 61 -4.07 -19.27 -3.91
N ALA A 62 -5.22 -19.61 -4.49
CA ALA A 62 -6.49 -19.62 -3.76
C ALA A 62 -6.46 -20.58 -2.55
N ALA A 63 -5.61 -21.62 -2.56
CA ALA A 63 -5.47 -22.55 -1.45
C ALA A 63 -4.90 -21.89 -0.18
N ALA A 64 -3.94 -20.97 -0.32
CA ALA A 64 -3.42 -20.21 0.82
C ALA A 64 -4.46 -19.22 1.37
N ALA A 65 -5.26 -18.62 0.50
CA ALA A 65 -6.36 -17.75 0.92
C ALA A 65 -7.43 -18.52 1.70
N THR A 66 -7.89 -19.68 1.20
CA THR A 66 -8.95 -20.48 1.85
C THR A 66 -8.50 -21.18 3.13
N ALA A 67 -7.19 -21.33 3.37
CA ALA A 67 -6.68 -21.90 4.61
C ALA A 67 -7.05 -21.09 5.87
N ARG A 68 -7.32 -19.79 5.70
CA ARG A 68 -7.67 -18.84 6.77
C ARG A 68 -9.18 -18.77 7.06
N PHE A 69 -9.99 -19.41 6.24
CA PHE A 69 -11.44 -19.45 6.39
C PHE A 69 -11.86 -20.29 7.59
N ASP A 70 -12.93 -19.87 8.26
CA ASP A 70 -13.58 -20.71 9.26
C ASP A 70 -14.12 -22.01 8.62
N PRO A 71 -14.28 -23.08 9.41
CA PRO A 71 -14.84 -24.36 8.95
C PRO A 71 -16.17 -24.27 8.20
N ALA A 72 -17.06 -23.33 8.56
CA ALA A 72 -18.33 -23.14 7.86
C ALA A 72 -18.11 -22.53 6.47
N LEU A 73 -17.31 -21.46 6.37
CA LEU A 73 -17.00 -20.80 5.11
C LEU A 73 -16.27 -21.72 4.14
N ARG A 74 -15.34 -22.56 4.62
CA ARG A 74 -14.60 -23.53 3.77
C ARG A 74 -15.49 -24.53 3.04
N LYS A 75 -16.69 -24.81 3.55
CA LYS A 75 -17.66 -25.73 2.91
C LYS A 75 -18.37 -25.08 1.74
N VAL A 76 -18.49 -23.75 1.74
CA VAL A 76 -19.23 -22.98 0.74
C VAL A 76 -18.28 -22.37 -0.27
N LEU A 77 -17.21 -21.73 0.19
CA LEU A 77 -16.21 -21.07 -0.62
C LEU A 77 -14.93 -21.93 -0.64
N THR A 78 -14.98 -22.99 -1.43
CA THR A 78 -13.83 -23.87 -1.66
C THR A 78 -12.75 -23.15 -2.48
N THR A 79 -11.56 -23.73 -2.55
CA THR A 79 -10.45 -23.21 -3.38
C THR A 79 -10.86 -23.02 -4.84
N ASP A 80 -11.55 -23.99 -5.42
CA ASP A 80 -12.00 -23.94 -6.81
C ASP A 80 -13.11 -22.88 -7.00
N ALA A 81 -14.06 -22.82 -6.07
CA ALA A 81 -15.11 -21.80 -6.10
C ALA A 81 -14.53 -20.38 -6.00
N LEU A 82 -13.51 -20.16 -5.15
CA LEU A 82 -12.83 -18.87 -5.03
C LEU A 82 -12.07 -18.50 -6.31
N ALA A 83 -11.34 -19.45 -6.90
CA ALA A 83 -10.63 -19.23 -8.16
C ALA A 83 -11.60 -18.93 -9.31
N GLY A 84 -12.71 -19.65 -9.39
CA GLY A 84 -13.79 -19.41 -10.34
C GLY A 84 -14.42 -18.02 -10.17
N ALA A 85 -14.76 -17.65 -8.93
CA ALA A 85 -15.32 -16.33 -8.62
C ALA A 85 -14.36 -15.19 -9.01
N TRP A 86 -13.06 -15.34 -8.72
CA TRP A 86 -12.05 -14.36 -9.11
C TRP A 86 -11.91 -14.22 -10.63
N LYS A 87 -12.01 -15.34 -11.37
CA LYS A 87 -12.02 -15.32 -12.83
C LYS A 87 -13.24 -14.57 -13.36
N THR A 88 -14.45 -14.93 -12.93
CA THR A 88 -15.69 -14.25 -13.33
C THR A 88 -15.65 -12.76 -13.01
N TYR A 89 -15.05 -12.40 -11.88
CA TYR A 89 -14.84 -11.00 -11.50
C TYR A 89 -13.92 -10.27 -12.49
N GLN A 90 -12.78 -10.87 -12.87
CA GLN A 90 -11.89 -10.29 -13.88
C GLN A 90 -12.50 -10.25 -15.29
N ASP A 91 -13.38 -11.20 -15.64
CA ASP A 91 -14.10 -11.17 -16.91
C ASP A 91 -15.04 -9.95 -16.99
N THR A 92 -15.53 -9.47 -15.85
CA THR A 92 -16.44 -8.33 -15.75
C THR A 92 -15.68 -7.00 -15.61
N PHE A 93 -14.81 -6.89 -14.60
CA PHE A 93 -14.11 -5.64 -14.24
C PHE A 93 -12.77 -5.46 -14.96
N GLY A 94 -12.33 -6.47 -15.73
CA GLY A 94 -11.03 -6.51 -16.38
C GLY A 94 -9.93 -7.07 -15.45
N ARG A 95 -8.70 -7.14 -15.96
CA ARG A 95 -7.58 -7.71 -15.20
C ARG A 95 -7.22 -6.84 -14.00
N TYR A 96 -6.82 -7.49 -12.90
CA TYR A 96 -6.31 -6.80 -11.72
C TYR A 96 -5.06 -5.97 -12.04
N ARG A 97 -4.99 -4.75 -11.49
CA ARG A 97 -3.85 -3.82 -11.67
C ARG A 97 -3.17 -3.44 -10.38
N SER A 98 -3.93 -3.02 -9.38
CA SER A 98 -3.44 -2.67 -8.04
C SER A 98 -4.61 -2.61 -7.06
N HIS A 99 -4.31 -2.41 -5.78
CA HIS A 99 -5.32 -2.09 -4.77
C HIS A 99 -4.93 -0.81 -4.02
N GLY A 100 -5.91 -0.14 -3.43
CA GLY A 100 -5.69 0.97 -2.50
C GLY A 100 -5.48 0.49 -1.07
N ASP A 101 -5.56 1.42 -0.12
CA ASP A 101 -5.47 1.10 1.29
C ASP A 101 -6.76 0.44 1.82
N PRO A 102 -6.62 -0.58 2.69
CA PRO A 102 -7.75 -1.21 3.35
C PRO A 102 -8.50 -0.23 4.27
N LYS A 103 -9.80 -0.49 4.46
CA LYS A 103 -10.68 0.27 5.33
C LYS A 103 -11.45 -0.66 6.25
N ASP A 104 -11.31 -0.43 7.54
CA ASP A 104 -11.91 -1.25 8.59
C ASP A 104 -13.23 -0.64 9.09
N VAL A 105 -14.25 -1.48 9.21
CA VAL A 105 -15.53 -1.15 9.84
C VAL A 105 -15.94 -2.29 10.75
N THR A 106 -16.16 -2.00 12.03
CA THR A 106 -16.73 -2.97 12.97
C THR A 106 -18.25 -3.05 12.77
N VAL A 107 -18.76 -4.25 12.52
CA VAL A 107 -20.19 -4.54 12.36
C VAL A 107 -20.58 -5.64 13.34
N GLY A 108 -21.22 -5.25 14.44
CA GLY A 108 -21.54 -6.17 15.53
C GLY A 108 -20.28 -6.80 16.12
N GLU A 109 -20.16 -8.12 16.02
CA GLU A 109 -19.00 -8.89 16.50
C GLU A 109 -17.89 -9.09 15.45
N TYR A 110 -18.11 -8.63 14.22
CA TYR A 110 -17.19 -8.80 13.10
C TYR A 110 -16.40 -7.54 12.83
N THR A 111 -15.15 -7.71 12.39
CA THR A 111 -14.40 -6.64 11.74
C THR A 111 -14.46 -6.86 10.23
N VAL A 112 -15.00 -5.90 9.50
CA VAL A 112 -15.11 -5.96 8.04
C VAL A 112 -14.03 -5.06 7.44
N VAL A 113 -13.19 -5.63 6.60
CA VAL A 113 -12.12 -4.93 5.89
C VAL A 113 -12.49 -4.85 4.42
N GLY A 114 -12.64 -3.64 3.90
CA GLY A 114 -12.83 -3.36 2.48
C GLY A 114 -11.53 -2.88 1.84
N VAL A 115 -11.12 -3.51 0.75
CA VAL A 115 -9.92 -3.17 -0.03
C VAL A 115 -10.36 -2.70 -1.41
N PRO A 116 -10.23 -1.41 -1.74
CA PRO A 116 -10.59 -0.91 -3.06
C PRO A 116 -9.63 -1.44 -4.12
N LEU A 117 -10.16 -2.01 -5.20
CA LEU A 117 -9.39 -2.58 -6.30
C LEU A 117 -9.38 -1.63 -7.51
N ARG A 118 -8.20 -1.50 -8.13
CA ARG A 118 -8.07 -0.96 -9.48
C ARG A 118 -8.00 -2.12 -10.46
N MET A 119 -9.02 -2.25 -11.28
CA MET A 119 -9.07 -3.20 -12.38
C MET A 119 -8.93 -2.46 -13.72
N GLU A 120 -8.79 -3.21 -14.80
CA GLU A 120 -8.54 -2.64 -16.13
C GLU A 120 -9.74 -1.87 -16.71
N HIS A 121 -10.97 -2.34 -16.49
CA HIS A 121 -12.16 -1.71 -17.06
C HIS A 121 -12.84 -0.79 -16.06
N GLU A 122 -13.15 -1.30 -14.87
CA GLU A 122 -13.88 -0.57 -13.84
C GLU A 122 -13.31 -0.86 -12.44
N PRO A 123 -13.32 0.11 -11.51
CA PRO A 123 -12.88 -0.14 -10.15
C PRO A 123 -13.77 -1.18 -9.47
N GLY A 124 -13.24 -1.77 -8.41
CA GLY A 124 -13.89 -2.85 -7.68
C GLY A 124 -13.62 -2.77 -6.19
N GLU A 125 -14.15 -3.72 -5.42
CA GLU A 125 -13.84 -3.85 -4.00
C GLU A 125 -13.72 -5.32 -3.59
N PHE A 126 -12.65 -5.63 -2.86
CA PHE A 126 -12.46 -6.90 -2.17
C PHE A 126 -12.79 -6.73 -0.70
N ARG A 127 -13.74 -7.51 -0.18
CA ARG A 127 -14.20 -7.36 1.20
C ARG A 127 -14.06 -8.67 1.96
N VAL A 128 -13.56 -8.58 3.19
CA VAL A 128 -13.38 -9.73 4.09
C VAL A 128 -13.99 -9.39 5.44
N SER A 129 -14.76 -10.30 6.02
CA SER A 129 -15.21 -10.21 7.40
C SER A 129 -14.43 -11.18 8.28
N PHE A 130 -14.04 -10.69 9.45
CA PHE A 130 -13.24 -11.42 10.43
C PHE A 130 -14.02 -11.59 11.72
N HIS A 131 -13.93 -12.78 12.29
CA HIS A 131 -14.25 -13.01 13.70
C HIS A 131 -13.20 -12.34 14.60
N LYS A 132 -13.52 -12.19 15.88
CA LYS A 132 -12.59 -11.65 16.89
C LYS A 132 -11.30 -12.47 17.03
N ASP A 133 -11.35 -13.77 16.76
CA ASP A 133 -10.19 -14.66 16.82
C ASP A 133 -9.27 -14.57 15.58
N GLY A 134 -9.65 -13.77 14.57
CA GLY A 134 -8.90 -13.60 13.34
C GLY A 134 -9.28 -14.55 12.21
N SER A 135 -10.18 -15.50 12.45
CA SER A 135 -10.69 -16.37 11.39
C SER A 135 -11.61 -15.61 10.45
N VAL A 136 -11.58 -15.97 9.16
CA VAL A 136 -12.39 -15.30 8.13
C VAL A 136 -13.78 -15.90 8.10
N ALA A 137 -14.77 -15.07 8.38
CA ALA A 137 -16.20 -15.41 8.40
C ALA A 137 -16.84 -15.28 7.02
N GLY A 138 -16.28 -14.44 6.14
CA GLY A 138 -16.85 -14.17 4.82
C GLY A 138 -15.90 -13.40 3.90
N LEU A 139 -16.15 -13.54 2.60
CA LEU A 139 -15.39 -12.89 1.54
C LEU A 139 -16.33 -12.51 0.38
N TRP A 140 -16.17 -11.31 -0.15
CA TRP A 140 -16.95 -10.79 -1.27
C TRP A 140 -16.07 -10.05 -2.28
N LEU A 141 -16.45 -10.19 -3.55
CA LEU A 141 -15.95 -9.41 -4.68
C LEU A 141 -17.10 -8.52 -5.15
N LEU A 142 -16.95 -7.22 -4.99
CA LEU A 142 -18.04 -6.25 -5.10
C LEU A 142 -17.71 -5.15 -6.12
N GLU A 143 -18.76 -4.45 -6.54
CA GLU A 143 -18.66 -3.12 -7.11
C GLU A 143 -18.09 -2.12 -6.08
N PRO A 144 -17.49 -1.01 -6.52
CA PRO A 144 -16.90 -0.03 -5.62
C PRO A 144 -18.00 0.71 -4.84
N GLY A 145 -17.75 0.98 -3.57
CA GLY A 145 -18.62 1.86 -2.77
C GLY A 145 -19.94 1.25 -2.33
N VAL A 146 -20.11 -0.08 -2.43
CA VAL A 146 -21.25 -0.77 -1.80
C VAL A 146 -21.25 -0.44 -0.30
N PRO A 147 -22.30 0.20 0.25
CA PRO A 147 -22.30 0.63 1.65
C PRO A 147 -22.14 -0.57 2.61
N ILE A 148 -21.30 -0.43 3.63
CA ILE A 148 -21.36 -1.33 4.80
C ILE A 148 -22.48 -0.78 5.69
N SER A 149 -23.72 -1.19 5.43
CA SER A 149 -24.89 -0.70 6.19
C SER A 149 -24.96 -1.39 7.57
N PRO A 150 -24.85 -0.66 8.70
CA PRO A 150 -25.17 -1.19 10.01
C PRO A 150 -26.69 -1.07 10.27
N THR A 151 -27.55 -1.60 9.39
CA THR A 151 -29.00 -1.48 9.59
C THR A 151 -29.54 -2.74 10.27
N ILE A 152 -29.51 -2.76 11.60
CA ILE A 152 -30.55 -3.45 12.35
C ILE A 152 -31.83 -2.63 12.17
N ARG A 153 -32.85 -3.25 11.60
CA ARG A 153 -34.19 -2.67 11.40
C ARG A 153 -34.74 -2.16 12.74
N GLN A 154 -34.92 -0.85 12.88
CA GLN A 154 -35.84 -0.26 13.87
C GLN A 154 -37.15 0.04 13.13
N SER A 155 -38.05 -0.95 13.05
CA SER A 155 -39.51 -0.81 12.84
C SER A 155 -40.17 -2.16 13.04
#